data_AF-A0A7C8ZY85-F1
#
_entry.id   AF-A0A7C8ZY85-F1
#
_cell.length_a   1.000
_cell.length_b   1.000
_cell.length_c   1.000
_cell.angle_alpha   90.00
_cell.angle_beta   90.00
_cell.angle_gamma   90.00
#
_symmetry.space_group_name_H-M   'P 1'
#
loop_
_entity.id
_entity.type
_entity.pdbx_description
1 polymer ?
#
loop_
_entity_poly.entity_id
_entity_poly.type
_entity_poly.pdbx_seq_one_letter_code
_entity_poly.pdbx_strand_id
1 'polypeptide(L)'
;DVIGPKVVSTPLIIRDDDPTFYFLKLDRISIGNNTSVVIPVGQNVLIDSGTTLTTLESVIYNRVRDAVTRATGLIAVPDPDGMLDLCFETQKFVKVNPPDVVFD
;
A
#
# COMPACT_ATOMS: atom_id res chain seq x y z
N ASP A 1 -25.31 11.94 -0.10
CA ASP A 1 -24.74 10.64 -0.50
C ASP A 1 -24.43 10.61 -1.98
N VAL A 2 -23.26 10.09 -2.33
CA VAL A 2 -22.89 9.80 -3.72
C VAL A 2 -23.37 8.40 -4.03
N ILE A 3 -24.23 8.24 -5.02
CA ILE A 3 -24.87 6.97 -5.34
C ILE A 3 -24.55 6.60 -6.79
N GLY A 4 -24.01 5.40 -6.99
CA GLY A 4 -23.69 4.87 -8.31
C GLY A 4 -23.25 3.42 -8.23
N PRO A 5 -23.31 2.67 -9.35
CA PRO A 5 -22.80 1.31 -9.38
C PRO A 5 -21.33 1.29 -8.95
N LYS A 6 -20.99 0.46 -7.96
CA LYS A 6 -19.63 0.30 -7.37
C LYS A 6 -19.12 1.45 -6.50
N VAL A 7 -19.94 2.45 -6.18
CA VAL A 7 -19.56 3.43 -5.15
C VAL A 7 -19.52 2.73 -3.79
N VAL A 8 -18.41 2.89 -3.07
CA VAL A 8 -18.23 2.45 -1.69
C VAL A 8 -17.82 3.64 -0.83
N SER A 9 -18.11 3.58 0.46
CA SER A 9 -17.78 4.64 1.41
C SER A 9 -17.13 4.05 2.66
N THR A 10 -16.19 4.78 3.24
CA THR A 10 -15.59 4.48 4.54
C THR A 10 -15.68 5.73 5.43
N PRO A 11 -15.88 5.60 6.76
CA PRO A 11 -15.93 6.75 7.65
C PRO A 11 -14.62 7.55 7.62
N LEU A 12 -14.75 8.86 7.46
CA LEU A 12 -13.66 9.81 7.59
C LEU A 12 -13.41 10.12 9.06
N ILE A 13 -12.14 10.10 9.46
CA ILE A 13 -11.68 10.44 10.81
C ILE A 13 -10.99 11.79 10.73
N ILE A 14 -11.47 12.74 11.53
CA ILE A 14 -10.81 14.02 11.81
C ILE A 14 -10.28 13.93 13.23
N ARG A 15 -9.01 14.27 13.42
CA ARG A 15 -8.37 14.24 14.74
C ARG A 15 -8.27 15.66 15.29
N ASP A 16 -8.54 15.82 16.58
CA ASP A 16 -8.48 17.14 17.23
C ASP A 16 -7.06 17.72 17.27
N ASP A 17 -6.04 16.85 17.34
CA ASP A 17 -4.63 17.26 17.32
C ASP A 17 -4.12 17.62 15.92
N ASP A 18 -4.85 17.26 14.87
CA ASP A 18 -4.46 17.53 13.49
C ASP A 18 -5.68 17.71 12.55
N PRO A 19 -6.47 18.79 12.75
CA PRO A 19 -7.81 18.92 12.17
C PRO A 19 -7.83 19.20 10.68
N THR A 20 -6.68 19.51 10.08
CA THR A 20 -6.56 19.82 8.64
C THR A 20 -6.38 18.59 7.77
N PHE A 21 -6.16 17.42 8.36
CA PHE A 21 -5.91 16.19 7.63
C PHE A 21 -7.09 15.22 7.65
N TYR A 22 -7.11 14.37 6.63
CA TYR A 22 -8.16 13.40 6.38
C TYR A 22 -7.64 12.00 6.62
N PHE A 23 -8.12 11.37 7.69
CA PHE A 23 -7.70 10.04 8.07
C PHE A 23 -8.77 9.00 7.78
N LEU A 24 -8.35 7.80 7.40
CA LEU A 24 -9.19 6.61 7.31
C LEU A 24 -8.70 5.56 8.29
N LYS A 25 -9.61 4.74 8.79
CA LYS A 25 -9.23 3.50 9.46
C LYS A 25 -8.72 2.51 8.42
N LEU A 26 -7.59 1.88 8.70
CA LEU A 26 -7.06 0.75 7.93
C LEU A 26 -6.85 -0.42 8.89
N ASP A 27 -7.40 -1.58 8.55
CA ASP A 27 -7.31 -2.80 9.35
C ASP A 27 -6.22 -3.74 8.83
N ARG A 28 -6.04 -3.85 7.51
CA ARG A 28 -4.99 -4.67 6.90
C ARG A 28 -4.63 -4.20 5.49
N ILE A 29 -3.46 -4.65 5.04
CA ILE A 29 -3.05 -4.62 3.62
C ILE A 29 -2.92 -6.06 3.15
N SER A 30 -3.69 -6.43 2.13
CA SER A 30 -3.68 -7.76 1.52
C SER A 30 -2.86 -7.74 0.23
N ILE A 31 -1.91 -8.68 0.09
CA ILE A 31 -1.01 -8.81 -1.06
C ILE A 31 -1.20 -10.17 -1.72
N GLY A 32 -1.68 -10.16 -2.96
CA GLY A 32 -2.07 -11.35 -3.70
C GLY A 32 -3.09 -12.19 -2.92
N ASN A 33 -3.04 -13.51 -3.09
CA ASN A 33 -4.10 -14.38 -2.54
C ASN A 33 -3.89 -14.80 -1.07
N ASN A 34 -2.68 -14.63 -0.51
CA ASN A 34 -2.28 -15.37 0.69
C ASN A 34 -1.61 -14.54 1.80
N THR A 35 -1.25 -13.27 1.57
CA THR A 35 -0.55 -12.49 2.61
C THR A 35 -1.37 -11.30 3.05
N SER A 36 -1.64 -11.21 4.35
CA SER A 36 -2.28 -10.05 4.99
C SER A 36 -1.34 -9.45 6.01
N VAL A 37 -1.04 -8.16 5.89
CA VAL A 37 -0.31 -7.37 6.88
C VAL A 37 -1.33 -6.64 7.73
N VAL A 38 -1.50 -7.08 8.98
CA VAL A 38 -2.43 -6.44 9.93
C VAL A 38 -1.87 -5.11 10.41
N ILE A 39 -2.72 -4.09 10.41
CA ILE A 39 -2.38 -2.75 10.89
C ILE A 39 -2.74 -2.65 12.37
N PRO A 40 -1.81 -2.19 13.24
CA PRO A 40 -2.11 -1.95 14.64
C PRO A 40 -3.25 -0.94 14.81
N VAL A 41 -4.10 -1.18 15.81
CA VAL A 41 -5.19 -0.26 16.16
C VAL A 41 -4.62 1.13 16.46
N GLY A 42 -5.22 2.16 15.87
CA GLY A 42 -4.80 3.56 16.02
C GLY A 42 -3.78 4.04 14.98
N GLN A 43 -3.24 3.14 14.13
CA GLN A 43 -2.47 3.54 12.96
C GLN A 43 -3.39 3.77 11.76
N ASN A 44 -4.09 4.91 11.79
CA ASN A 44 -4.94 5.37 10.69
C ASN A 44 -4.09 5.82 9.48
N VAL A 45 -4.70 5.82 8.30
CA VAL A 45 -4.07 6.24 7.05
C VAL A 45 -4.46 7.66 6.71
N LEU A 46 -3.46 8.49 6.40
CA LEU A 46 -3.66 9.80 5.80
C LEU A 46 -3.90 9.67 4.29
N ILE A 47 -4.90 10.35 3.75
CA ILE A 47 -5.04 10.52 2.29
C ILE A 47 -4.46 11.88 1.89
N ASP A 48 -3.46 11.87 1.03
CA ASP A 48 -2.76 13.08 0.62
C ASP A 48 -2.44 13.08 -0.88
N SER A 49 -2.98 14.07 -1.59
CA SER A 49 -2.65 14.29 -3.00
C SER A 49 -1.32 15.03 -3.22
N GLY A 50 -0.72 15.58 -2.14
CA GLY A 50 0.56 16.28 -2.16
C GLY A 50 1.78 15.36 -2.17
N THR A 51 1.58 14.05 -2.01
CA THR A 51 2.65 13.05 -1.97
C THR A 51 2.54 12.07 -3.13
N THR A 52 3.64 11.80 -3.82
CA THR A 52 3.68 10.84 -4.95
C THR A 52 3.67 9.38 -4.51
N LEU A 53 4.38 9.04 -3.43
CA LEU A 53 4.53 7.67 -2.93
C LEU A 53 3.64 7.40 -1.73
N THR A 54 3.06 6.22 -1.65
CA THR A 54 2.44 5.74 -0.41
C THR A 54 3.52 5.37 0.58
N THR A 55 3.61 6.11 1.69
CA THR A 55 4.56 5.82 2.77
C THR A 55 3.88 5.00 3.85
N LEU A 56 4.64 4.08 4.45
CA LEU A 56 4.19 3.20 5.53
C LEU A 56 5.20 3.28 6.66
N GLU A 57 4.75 3.08 7.90
CA GLU A 57 5.66 2.89 9.03
C GLU A 57 6.60 1.71 8.73
N SER A 58 7.88 1.85 9.08
CA SER A 58 8.96 0.96 8.66
C SER A 58 8.67 -0.53 8.88
N VAL A 59 8.04 -0.91 9.99
CA VAL A 59 7.71 -2.32 10.26
C VAL A 59 6.62 -2.83 9.33
N ILE A 60 5.60 -2.01 9.06
CA ILE A 60 4.54 -2.34 8.09
C ILE A 60 5.13 -2.39 6.68
N TYR A 61 5.91 -1.38 6.31
CA TYR A 61 6.58 -1.29 5.01
C TYR A 61 7.38 -2.55 4.71
N ASN A 62 8.27 -2.97 5.64
CA ASN A 62 9.09 -4.15 5.45
C ASN A 62 8.25 -5.42 5.25
N ARG A 63 7.14 -5.57 5.98
CA ARG A 63 6.23 -6.71 5.82
C ARG A 63 5.52 -6.71 4.47
N VAL A 64 5.06 -5.54 4.01
CA VAL A 64 4.43 -5.36 2.69
C VAL A 64 5.45 -5.62 1.59
N ARG A 65 6.64 -5.04 1.68
CA ARG A 65 7.76 -5.25 0.74
C ARG A 65 8.08 -6.73 0.60
N ASP A 66 8.29 -7.43 1.71
CA ASP A 66 8.60 -8.86 1.69
C ASP A 66 7.42 -9.70 1.14
N ALA A 67 6.17 -9.29 1.40
CA ALA A 67 4.99 -9.93 0.83
C ALA A 67 4.90 -9.75 -0.68
N VAL A 68 5.16 -8.54 -1.19
CA VAL A 68 5.20 -8.24 -2.63
C VAL A 68 6.29 -9.06 -3.30
N THR A 69 7.51 -9.08 -2.75
CA THR A 69 8.62 -9.88 -3.29
C THR A 69 8.27 -11.37 -3.37
N ARG A 70 7.63 -11.93 -2.35
CA ARG A 70 7.17 -13.33 -2.39
C ARG A 70 6.06 -13.56 -3.41
N ALA A 71 5.12 -12.64 -3.53
CA ALA A 71 3.96 -12.78 -4.41
C ALA A 71 4.33 -12.64 -5.89
N THR A 72 5.33 -11.82 -6.22
CA THR A 72 5.83 -11.70 -7.60
C THR A 72 6.70 -12.91 -7.99
N GLY A 73 7.47 -13.46 -7.05
CA GLY A 73 8.46 -14.51 -7.33
C GLY A 73 9.61 -14.05 -8.24
N LEU A 74 9.74 -12.74 -8.45
CA LEU A 74 10.76 -12.14 -9.31
C LEU A 74 12.06 -11.89 -8.53
N ILE A 75 13.16 -11.79 -9.28
CA ILE A 75 14.47 -11.46 -8.73
C ILE A 75 14.50 -9.95 -8.41
N ALA A 76 14.72 -9.63 -7.13
CA ALA A 76 14.94 -8.27 -6.70
C ALA A 76 16.30 -7.77 -7.20
N VAL A 77 16.33 -6.55 -7.74
CA VAL A 77 17.54 -5.89 -8.25
C VAL A 77 17.67 -4.48 -7.67
N PRO A 78 18.88 -3.93 -7.56
CA PRO A 78 19.07 -2.55 -7.14
C PRO A 78 18.39 -1.57 -8.11
N ASP A 79 17.82 -0.51 -7.56
CA ASP A 79 17.36 0.63 -8.36
C ASP A 79 18.57 1.38 -8.95
N PRO A 80 18.66 1.58 -10.28
CA PRO A 80 19.75 2.34 -10.90
C PRO A 80 19.91 3.76 -10.35
N ASP A 81 18.80 4.40 -9.96
CA ASP A 81 18.79 5.77 -9.43
C ASP A 81 18.91 5.81 -7.89
N GLY A 82 18.82 4.66 -7.22
CA GLY A 82 18.95 4.51 -5.77
C GLY A 82 17.82 5.16 -4.94
N MET A 83 16.68 5.43 -5.57
CA MET A 83 15.52 6.09 -4.95
C MET A 83 14.54 5.09 -4.34
N LEU A 84 14.46 3.87 -4.90
CA LEU A 84 13.62 2.78 -4.45
C LEU A 84 14.47 1.65 -3.85
N ASP A 85 13.98 1.00 -2.79
CA ASP A 85 14.67 -0.12 -2.14
C ASP A 85 14.22 -1.51 -2.65
N LEU A 86 13.19 -1.55 -3.49
CA LEU A 86 12.70 -2.76 -4.14
C LEU A 86 12.35 -2.50 -5.61
N CYS A 87 13.21 -3.02 -6.49
CA CYS A 87 12.97 -3.12 -7.92
C CYS A 87 13.06 -4.58 -8.37
N PHE A 88 12.43 -4.92 -9.48
CA PHE A 88 12.47 -6.28 -10.04
C PHE A 88 13.04 -6.28 -11.45
N GLU A 89 13.83 -7.29 -11.77
CA GLU A 89 14.27 -7.49 -13.14
C GLU A 89 13.07 -7.85 -14.03
N THR A 90 12.85 -7.06 -15.08
CA THR A 90 11.82 -7.33 -16.09
C THR A 90 12.50 -7.54 -17.43
N GLN A 91 12.26 -8.69 -18.07
CA GLN A 91 12.72 -8.91 -19.43
C GLN A 91 11.68 -8.37 -20.40
N LYS A 92 12.10 -7.79 -21.53
CA LYS A 92 11.21 -7.18 -22.55
C LYS A 92 10.07 -8.08 -23.04
N PHE A 93 10.16 -9.39 -22.82
CA PHE A 93 9.18 -10.39 -23.27
C PHE A 93 8.53 -11.18 -22.12
N VAL A 94 8.88 -10.92 -20.85
CA VAL A 94 8.24 -11.56 -19.70
C VAL A 94 7.09 -10.67 -19.26
N LYS A 95 5.85 -11.20 -19.37
CA LYS A 95 4.68 -10.54 -18.83
C LYS A 95 4.78 -10.54 -17.30
N VAL A 96 4.99 -9.37 -16.71
CA VAL A 96 4.90 -9.18 -15.26
C VAL A 96 3.43 -9.08 -14.88
N ASN A 97 2.99 -9.94 -13.98
CA ASN A 97 1.69 -9.82 -13.34
C ASN A 97 1.94 -9.34 -11.91
N PRO A 98 1.82 -8.03 -11.63
CA PRO A 98 1.95 -7.55 -10.26
C PRO A 98 0.82 -8.16 -9.40
N PRO A 99 1.08 -8.45 -8.12
CA PRO A 99 0.04 -8.91 -7.22
C PRO A 99 -0.97 -7.79 -6.96
N ASP A 100 -2.22 -8.15 -6.72
CA ASP A 100 -3.19 -7.22 -6.17
C ASP A 100 -2.72 -6.73 -4.79
N VAL A 101 -2.86 -5.42 -4.56
CA VAL A 101 -2.63 -4.79 -3.25
C VAL A 101 -3.94 -4.14 -2.83
N VAL A 102 -4.56 -4.69 -1.79
CA VAL A 102 -5.87 -4.27 -1.30
C VAL A 102 -5.71 -3.67 0.09
N PHE A 103 -6.29 -2.50 0.29
CA PHE A 103 -6.35 -1.79 1.57
C PHE A 103 -7.74 -1.99 2.15
N ASP A 104 -7.82 -2.72 3.25
CA ASP A 104 -9.08 -3.06 3.94
C ASP A 104 -9.17 -2.40 5.30
#